data_AF-A0A2C1JMN8-F1
#
_entry.id   AF-A0A2C1JMN8-F1
#
_cell.length_a   1.000
_cell.length_b   1.000
_cell.length_c   1.000
_cell.angle_alpha   90.00
_cell.angle_beta   90.00
_cell.angle_gamma   90.00
#
_symmetry.space_group_name_H-M   'P 1'
#
loop_
_entity.id
_entity.type
_entity.pdbx_description
1 polymer ?
#
loop_
_entity_poly.entity_id
_entity_poly.type
_entity_poly.pdbx_seq_one_letter_code
_entity_poly.pdbx_strand_id
1 'polypeptide(L)'
;MPTAKIIPFPIDKANKIDTGSQVSVYDLFPKQVVDDFMEYHRQSSDWRNHARKNTIYDGYPWVAPCDPVVEGLVWYTDEMKGFGVWVLNKSGEEIQLNKQFDFGWSPFVRKSTAPPHEPVHIQSVEIRNYLIWYVDEDGYGQYGMLQKDGTVWLPQEKPANWES
;
A
#
# COMPACT_ATOMS: atom_id res chain seq x y z
N MET A 1 -10.84 20.08 -17.18
CA MET A 1 -9.74 19.37 -16.51
C MET A 1 -10.33 18.11 -15.90
N PRO A 2 -9.77 16.90 -16.12
CA PRO A 2 -10.32 15.71 -15.50
C PRO A 2 -10.06 15.80 -13.99
N THR A 3 -11.12 16.05 -13.22
CA THR A 3 -11.09 15.95 -11.76
C THR A 3 -10.67 14.54 -11.37
N ALA A 4 -9.58 14.44 -10.61
CA ALA A 4 -9.11 13.18 -10.04
C ALA A 4 -10.31 12.44 -9.43
N LYS A 5 -10.50 11.17 -9.83
CA LYS A 5 -11.53 10.30 -9.26
C LYS A 5 -11.13 10.03 -7.81
N ILE A 6 -11.65 10.86 -6.89
CA ILE A 6 -11.63 10.55 -5.47
C ILE A 6 -12.49 9.29 -5.35
N ILE A 7 -11.87 8.15 -5.06
CA ILE A 7 -12.60 6.91 -4.80
C ILE A 7 -12.69 6.78 -3.27
N PRO A 8 -13.85 7.13 -2.67
CA PRO A 8 -14.07 6.90 -1.25
C PRO A 8 -14.14 5.39 -0.99
N PHE A 9 -13.35 4.91 -0.04
CA PHE A 9 -13.46 3.54 0.45
C PHE A 9 -14.81 3.33 1.16
N PRO A 10 -15.53 2.22 0.94
CA PRO A 10 -16.79 1.96 1.65
C PRO A 10 -16.56 1.82 3.16
N ILE A 11 -17.11 2.78 3.93
CA ILE A 11 -16.93 2.94 5.39
C ILE A 11 -17.69 1.90 6.24
N ASP A 12 -18.39 0.94 5.63
CA ASP A 12 -19.20 0.01 6.41
C ASP A 12 -18.43 -1.26 6.80
N LYS A 13 -18.18 -1.36 8.13
CA LYS A 13 -17.61 -2.50 8.90
C LYS A 13 -16.13 -2.36 9.26
N ALA A 14 -15.82 -1.39 10.13
CA ALA A 14 -14.55 -1.31 10.87
C ALA A 14 -14.54 -2.09 12.22
N ASN A 15 -15.67 -2.67 12.64
CA ASN A 15 -15.78 -3.37 13.93
C ASN A 15 -16.09 -4.86 13.73
N LYS A 16 -15.01 -5.65 13.59
CA LYS A 16 -14.87 -7.12 13.75
C LYS A 16 -13.89 -7.60 12.68
N ILE A 17 -12.59 -7.47 12.97
CA ILE A 17 -11.58 -8.28 12.31
C ILE A 17 -11.60 -9.60 13.07
N ASP A 18 -12.27 -10.59 12.49
CA ASP A 18 -12.15 -11.98 12.92
C ASP A 18 -10.86 -12.50 12.31
N THR A 19 -9.77 -12.48 13.08
CA THR A 19 -8.47 -13.02 12.67
C THR A 19 -8.57 -14.55 12.72
N GLY A 20 -9.25 -15.13 11.72
CA GLY A 20 -9.55 -16.55 11.61
C GLY A 20 -8.35 -17.45 11.31
N SER A 21 -7.12 -16.93 11.28
CA SER A 21 -5.92 -17.73 11.13
C SER A 21 -4.98 -17.52 12.31
N GLN A 22 -4.74 -18.59 13.08
CA GLN A 22 -3.66 -18.67 14.07
C GLN A 22 -2.28 -18.91 13.41
N VAL A 23 -2.17 -18.68 12.10
CA VAL A 23 -0.93 -18.87 11.35
C VAL A 23 -0.09 -17.62 11.52
N SER A 24 1.06 -17.77 12.16
CA SER A 24 2.04 -16.71 12.32
C SER A 24 2.72 -16.43 10.98
N VAL A 25 3.15 -15.19 10.74
CA VAL A 25 4.02 -14.85 9.61
C VAL A 25 5.34 -15.66 9.65
N TYR A 26 5.76 -16.11 10.84
CA TYR A 26 6.89 -17.04 11.03
C TYR A 26 6.62 -18.47 10.55
N ASP A 27 5.35 -18.85 10.39
CA ASP A 27 4.98 -20.16 9.82
C ASP A 27 5.01 -20.11 8.29
N LEU A 28 4.94 -18.91 7.70
CA LEU A 28 4.84 -18.68 6.26
C LEU A 28 6.16 -18.28 5.61
N PHE A 29 7.04 -17.61 6.34
CA PHE A 29 8.27 -17.05 5.79
C PHE A 29 9.50 -17.41 6.64
N PRO A 30 10.70 -17.47 6.02
CA PRO A 30 11.94 -17.67 6.76
C PRO A 30 12.11 -16.64 7.86
N LYS A 31 12.60 -17.08 9.03
CA LYS A 31 12.73 -16.22 10.23
C LYS A 31 13.38 -14.87 9.94
N GLN A 32 14.48 -14.84 9.18
CA GLN A 32 15.18 -13.60 8.85
C GLN A 32 14.30 -12.59 8.10
N VAL A 33 13.53 -13.07 7.12
CA VAL A 33 12.60 -12.24 6.33
C VAL A 33 11.53 -11.64 7.23
N VAL A 34 11.04 -12.43 8.19
CA VAL A 34 10.05 -11.96 9.16
C VAL A 34 10.66 -10.95 10.13
N ASP A 35 11.88 -11.19 10.62
CA ASP A 35 12.55 -10.26 11.53
C ASP A 35 12.76 -8.89 10.84
N ASP A 36 13.18 -8.89 9.57
CA ASP A 36 13.33 -7.66 8.78
C ASP A 36 11.98 -6.94 8.59
N PHE A 37 10.91 -7.69 8.33
CA PHE A 37 9.55 -7.17 8.24
C PHE A 37 9.08 -6.53 9.57
N MET A 38 9.32 -7.20 10.70
CA MET A 38 8.96 -6.69 12.02
C MET A 38 9.75 -5.44 12.38
N GLU A 39 11.04 -5.40 12.05
CA GLU A 39 11.88 -4.21 12.24
C GLU A 39 11.42 -3.04 11.37
N TYR A 40 11.06 -3.28 10.11
CA TYR A 40 10.46 -2.26 9.25
C TYR A 40 9.19 -1.66 9.87
N HIS A 41 8.30 -2.51 10.39
CA HIS A 41 7.07 -2.05 11.06
C HIS A 41 7.36 -1.22 12.32
N ARG A 42 8.37 -1.62 13.10
CA ARG A 42 8.82 -0.88 14.27
C ARG A 42 9.32 0.51 13.87
N GLN A 43 10.21 0.60 12.89
CA GLN A 43 10.74 1.87 12.39
C GLN A 43 9.65 2.76 11.79
N SER A 44 8.74 2.17 11.03
CA SER A 44 7.66 2.92 10.40
C SER A 44 6.64 3.42 11.43
N SER A 45 6.39 2.67 12.50
CA SER A 45 5.56 3.13 13.62
C SER A 45 6.22 4.30 14.37
N ASP A 46 7.53 4.22 14.59
CA ASP A 46 8.30 5.32 15.18
C ASP A 46 8.23 6.58 14.31
N TRP A 47 8.47 6.43 12.99
CA TRP A 47 8.31 7.52 12.03
C TRP A 47 6.90 8.13 12.08
N ARG A 48 5.85 7.31 12.14
CA ARG A 48 4.46 7.78 12.19
C ARG A 48 4.23 8.71 13.37
N ASN A 49 4.81 8.39 14.52
CA ASN A 49 4.62 9.11 15.77
C ASN A 49 5.49 10.38 15.86
N HIS A 50 6.67 10.38 15.25
CA HIS A 50 7.66 11.45 15.48
C HIS A 50 7.97 12.32 14.25
N ALA A 51 7.89 11.76 13.03
CA ALA A 51 8.39 12.40 11.81
C ALA A 51 7.31 12.61 10.72
N ARG A 52 6.16 11.94 10.79
CA ARG A 52 5.09 12.06 9.78
C ARG A 52 4.66 13.49 9.49
N LYS A 53 4.54 14.33 10.52
CA LYS A 53 4.15 15.75 10.37
C LYS A 53 5.08 16.55 9.47
N ASN A 54 6.35 16.14 9.34
CA ASN A 54 7.36 16.83 8.53
C ASN A 54 7.39 16.31 7.08
N THR A 55 6.59 15.29 6.77
CA THR A 55 6.63 14.55 5.50
C THR A 55 5.25 14.49 4.85
N ILE A 56 4.32 15.32 5.32
CA ILE A 56 3.01 15.57 4.71
C ILE A 56 2.99 16.98 4.11
N TYR A 57 2.21 17.17 3.06
CA TYR A 57 1.95 18.46 2.42
C TYR A 57 0.55 18.96 2.78
N ASP A 58 0.31 20.25 2.55
CA ASP A 58 -0.99 20.86 2.80
C ASP A 58 -2.08 20.24 1.91
N GLY A 59 -3.17 19.82 2.53
CA GLY A 59 -4.29 19.14 1.84
C GLY A 59 -4.21 17.62 1.82
N TYR A 60 -3.12 17.01 2.28
CA TYR A 60 -3.04 15.56 2.44
C TYR A 60 -3.98 15.07 3.57
N PRO A 61 -4.72 13.95 3.40
CA PRO A 61 -4.76 13.08 2.23
C PRO A 61 -5.81 13.45 1.17
N TRP A 62 -6.64 14.47 1.39
CA TRP A 62 -7.79 14.78 0.53
C TRP A 62 -7.42 15.21 -0.89
N VAL A 63 -6.24 15.80 -1.06
CA VAL A 63 -5.73 16.28 -2.34
C VAL A 63 -4.55 15.41 -2.75
N ALA A 64 -4.56 14.88 -3.97
CA ALA A 64 -3.43 14.16 -4.54
C ALA A 64 -2.20 15.10 -4.63
N PRO A 65 -0.97 14.58 -4.48
CA PRO A 65 0.23 15.44 -4.43
C PRO A 65 0.59 16.05 -5.78
N CYS A 66 0.11 15.45 -6.88
CA CYS A 66 0.32 15.88 -8.24
C CYS A 66 -0.78 15.33 -9.16
N ASP A 67 -0.74 15.67 -10.45
CA ASP A 67 -1.50 14.94 -11.47
C ASP A 67 -0.94 13.51 -11.64
N PRO A 68 -1.77 12.54 -12.06
CA PRO A 68 -1.31 11.17 -12.28
C PRO A 68 -0.23 11.13 -13.37
N VAL A 69 0.93 10.56 -13.03
CA VAL A 69 2.11 10.50 -13.93
C VAL A 69 1.91 9.49 -15.08
N VAL A 70 1.07 8.48 -14.87
CA VAL A 70 0.66 7.49 -15.88
C VAL A 70 -0.85 7.26 -15.84
N GLU A 71 -1.40 6.79 -16.96
CA GLU A 71 -2.81 6.40 -17.05
C GLU A 71 -3.14 5.23 -16.11
N GLY A 72 -4.33 5.27 -15.50
CA GLY A 72 -4.81 4.23 -14.59
C GLY A 72 -4.41 4.42 -13.12
N LEU A 73 -3.59 5.43 -12.81
CA LEU A 73 -3.35 5.85 -11.43
C LEU A 73 -4.60 6.45 -10.81
N VAL A 74 -4.94 5.98 -9.61
CA VAL A 74 -6.05 6.49 -8.81
C VAL A 74 -5.52 6.96 -7.47
N TRP A 75 -5.94 8.15 -7.03
CA TRP A 75 -5.62 8.62 -5.69
C TRP A 75 -6.60 7.97 -4.69
N TYR A 76 -6.09 6.99 -3.95
CA TYR A 76 -6.85 6.30 -2.90
C TYR A 76 -6.71 7.05 -1.58
N THR A 77 -7.80 7.17 -0.84
CA THR A 77 -7.80 7.81 0.48
C THR A 77 -8.56 6.99 1.53
N ASP A 78 -8.03 6.95 2.74
CA ASP A 78 -8.73 6.56 3.98
C ASP A 78 -8.71 7.79 4.90
N GLU A 79 -9.76 8.61 4.80
CA GLU A 79 -9.86 9.90 5.48
C GLU A 79 -9.85 9.77 7.00
N MET A 80 -10.49 8.72 7.54
CA MET A 80 -10.54 8.48 8.99
C MET A 80 -9.14 8.24 9.57
N LYS A 81 -8.23 7.67 8.77
CA LYS A 81 -6.85 7.42 9.17
C LYS A 81 -5.87 8.49 8.65
N GLY A 82 -6.37 9.49 7.92
CA GLY A 82 -5.55 10.52 7.28
C GLY A 82 -4.56 9.94 6.28
N PHE A 83 -4.93 8.88 5.57
CA PHE A 83 -4.05 8.14 4.68
C PHE A 83 -4.43 8.36 3.22
N GLY A 84 -3.42 8.55 2.38
CA GLY A 84 -3.58 8.66 0.94
C GLY A 84 -2.36 8.12 0.22
N VAL A 85 -2.59 7.39 -0.87
CA VAL A 85 -1.53 6.86 -1.73
C VAL A 85 -2.09 6.67 -3.13
N TRP A 86 -1.22 6.75 -4.12
CA TRP A 86 -1.57 6.34 -5.47
C TRP A 86 -1.77 4.84 -5.55
N VAL A 87 -2.78 4.38 -6.28
CA VAL A 87 -3.02 2.98 -6.61
C VAL A 87 -2.87 2.80 -8.11
N LEU A 88 -2.03 1.86 -8.51
CA LEU A 88 -1.94 1.38 -9.88
C LEU A 88 -2.42 -0.07 -9.91
N ASN A 89 -3.66 -0.27 -10.35
CA ASN A 89 -4.30 -1.59 -10.34
C ASN A 89 -4.27 -2.25 -11.72
N LYS A 90 -3.53 -3.37 -11.86
CA LYS A 90 -3.43 -4.14 -13.11
C LYS A 90 -4.38 -5.35 -13.17
N SER A 91 -5.00 -5.75 -12.06
CA SER A 91 -5.92 -6.90 -11.99
C SER A 91 -7.23 -6.72 -12.76
N GLY A 92 -7.64 -5.47 -13.01
CA GLY A 92 -8.97 -5.16 -13.54
C GLY A 92 -10.11 -5.26 -12.52
N GLU A 93 -9.83 -5.69 -11.29
CA GLU A 93 -10.79 -5.73 -10.19
C GLU A 93 -11.08 -4.33 -9.62
N GLU A 94 -12.17 -4.19 -8.85
CA GLU A 94 -12.42 -2.97 -8.10
C GLU A 94 -11.40 -2.78 -6.97
N ILE A 95 -11.08 -1.52 -6.64
CA ILE A 95 -10.19 -1.20 -5.51
C ILE A 95 -10.94 -1.45 -4.20
N GLN A 96 -10.62 -2.56 -3.55
CA GLN A 96 -11.23 -3.01 -2.32
C GLN A 96 -10.19 -3.65 -1.40
N LEU A 97 -10.31 -3.38 -0.10
CA LEU A 97 -9.43 -3.95 0.91
C LEU A 97 -9.88 -5.39 1.17
N ASN A 98 -8.99 -6.35 0.94
CA ASN A 98 -9.20 -7.72 1.40
C ASN A 98 -8.99 -7.79 2.92
N LYS A 99 -10.01 -8.26 3.65
CA LYS A 99 -9.97 -8.37 5.12
C LYS A 99 -9.42 -9.72 5.60
N GLN A 100 -9.23 -10.69 4.72
CA GLN A 100 -8.77 -12.04 5.05
C GLN A 100 -7.25 -12.12 5.30
N PHE A 101 -6.50 -11.04 5.04
CA PHE A 101 -5.06 -10.94 5.32
C PHE A 101 -4.21 -12.03 4.63
N ASP A 102 -4.54 -12.35 3.37
CA ASP A 102 -3.78 -13.32 2.60
C ASP A 102 -2.46 -12.72 2.10
N PHE A 103 -1.37 -13.45 2.35
CA PHE A 103 -0.02 -13.07 1.97
C PHE A 103 0.33 -13.56 0.56
N GLY A 104 1.16 -12.79 -0.15
CA GLY A 104 1.83 -13.25 -1.36
C GLY A 104 3.18 -13.92 -1.07
N TRP A 105 4.10 -13.85 -2.03
CA TRP A 105 5.46 -14.40 -1.94
C TRP A 105 6.38 -13.71 -0.90
N SER A 106 5.90 -12.67 -0.24
CA SER A 106 6.66 -11.89 0.75
C SER A 106 5.71 -11.34 1.82
N PRO A 107 6.19 -11.12 3.07
CA PRO A 107 5.39 -10.48 4.10
C PRO A 107 5.01 -9.03 3.78
N PHE A 108 5.54 -8.42 2.73
CA PHE A 108 5.15 -7.10 2.23
C PHE A 108 4.15 -7.13 1.06
N VAL A 109 3.76 -8.33 0.62
CA VAL A 109 2.82 -8.54 -0.50
C VAL A 109 1.52 -9.10 0.05
N ARG A 110 0.38 -8.54 -0.36
CA ARG A 110 -0.97 -8.90 0.13
C ARG A 110 -1.90 -9.15 -1.04
N LYS A 111 -2.78 -10.15 -0.97
CA LYS A 111 -3.89 -10.28 -1.92
C LYS A 111 -4.93 -9.20 -1.64
N SER A 112 -4.72 -7.98 -2.12
CA SER A 112 -5.60 -6.84 -1.88
C SER A 112 -5.38 -5.75 -2.92
N THR A 113 -6.46 -5.34 -3.60
CA THR A 113 -6.41 -4.28 -4.61
C THR A 113 -6.41 -2.89 -4.00
N ALA A 114 -6.83 -2.75 -2.73
CA ALA A 114 -6.62 -1.54 -1.94
C ALA A 114 -5.45 -1.71 -0.94
N PRO A 115 -4.69 -0.63 -0.68
CA PRO A 115 -3.61 -0.65 0.31
C PRO A 115 -4.15 -0.83 1.73
N PRO A 116 -3.57 -1.74 2.54
CA PRO A 116 -3.81 -1.73 3.97
C PRO A 116 -3.19 -0.48 4.59
N HIS A 117 -3.82 0.02 5.67
CA HIS A 117 -3.25 1.14 6.43
C HIS A 117 -2.05 0.67 7.26
N GLU A 118 -0.89 0.64 6.62
CA GLU A 118 0.39 0.31 7.24
C GLU A 118 1.26 1.57 7.32
N PRO A 119 2.06 1.73 8.38
CA PRO A 119 2.99 2.84 8.43
C PRO A 119 4.06 2.58 7.37
N VAL A 120 4.19 3.50 6.43
CA VAL A 120 5.28 3.50 5.46
C VAL A 120 6.27 4.56 5.90
N HIS A 121 7.53 4.19 6.14
CA HIS A 121 8.57 5.13 6.48
C HIS A 121 8.89 6.05 5.29
N ILE A 122 8.24 7.21 5.23
CA ILE A 122 8.41 8.19 4.14
C ILE A 122 9.39 9.27 4.56
N GLN A 123 10.49 9.44 3.83
CA GLN A 123 11.56 10.35 4.21
C GLN A 123 11.32 11.82 3.80
N SER A 124 10.47 12.06 2.80
CA SER A 124 10.18 13.41 2.30
C SER A 124 8.78 13.51 1.71
N VAL A 125 8.28 14.74 1.59
CA VAL A 125 7.03 15.03 0.88
C VAL A 125 7.10 14.59 -0.58
N GLU A 126 8.24 14.84 -1.24
CA GLU A 126 8.44 14.55 -2.68
C GLU A 126 8.25 13.06 -3.02
N ILE A 127 8.65 12.16 -2.13
CA ILE A 127 8.46 10.71 -2.34
C ILE A 127 6.98 10.36 -2.53
N ARG A 128 6.04 11.10 -1.93
CA ARG A 128 4.59 10.84 -2.07
C ARG A 128 4.07 11.03 -3.49
N ASN A 129 4.76 11.83 -4.31
CA ASN A 129 4.40 12.03 -5.72
C ASN A 129 4.53 10.73 -6.51
N TYR A 130 5.41 9.83 -6.05
CA TYR A 130 5.84 8.63 -6.76
C TYR A 130 5.53 7.34 -6.00
N LEU A 131 5.21 7.41 -4.71
CA LEU A 131 4.83 6.25 -3.90
C LEU A 131 3.48 5.70 -4.37
N ILE A 132 3.46 4.42 -4.75
CA ILE A 132 2.28 3.72 -5.22
C ILE A 132 2.01 2.46 -4.40
N TRP A 133 0.74 2.07 -4.30
CA TRP A 133 0.30 0.70 -4.10
C TRP A 133 0.12 0.08 -5.48
N TYR A 134 1.06 -0.76 -5.89
CA TYR A 134 0.99 -1.49 -7.14
C TYR A 134 0.24 -2.79 -6.92
N VAL A 135 -0.76 -3.08 -7.74
CA VAL A 135 -1.48 -4.35 -7.74
C VAL A 135 -1.20 -5.05 -9.05
N ASP A 136 -0.69 -6.29 -8.97
CA ASP A 136 -0.44 -7.12 -10.13
C ASP A 136 -1.74 -7.65 -10.78
N GLU A 137 -1.60 -8.34 -11.89
CA GLU A 137 -2.68 -8.94 -12.67
C GLU A 137 -3.50 -9.96 -11.85
N ASP A 138 -2.88 -10.57 -10.84
CA ASP A 138 -3.51 -11.54 -9.95
C ASP A 138 -4.10 -10.88 -8.69
N GLY A 139 -4.11 -9.55 -8.56
CA GLY A 139 -4.69 -8.87 -7.40
C GLY A 139 -3.79 -8.84 -6.16
N TYR A 140 -2.49 -9.13 -6.29
CA TYR A 140 -1.51 -8.97 -5.22
C TYR A 140 -0.92 -7.56 -5.22
N GLY A 141 -1.11 -6.86 -4.11
CA GLY A 141 -0.67 -5.52 -3.87
C GLY A 141 0.61 -5.42 -3.01
N GLN A 142 1.46 -4.44 -3.33
CA GLN A 142 2.59 -4.03 -2.50
C GLN A 142 2.92 -2.54 -2.72
N TYR A 143 3.63 -1.93 -1.77
CA TYR A 143 4.17 -0.58 -1.98
C TYR A 143 5.36 -0.62 -2.96
N GLY A 144 5.39 0.34 -3.87
CA GLY A 144 6.46 0.54 -4.85
C GLY A 144 6.66 2.01 -5.18
N MET A 145 7.55 2.27 -6.13
CA MET A 145 7.87 3.62 -6.60
C MET A 145 7.67 3.72 -8.11
N LEU A 146 6.94 4.73 -8.55
CA LEU A 146 6.83 5.08 -9.95
C LEU A 146 7.96 6.03 -10.36
N GLN A 147 8.68 5.68 -11.42
CA GLN A 147 9.71 6.53 -11.97
C GLN A 147 9.12 7.58 -12.92
N LYS A 148 9.90 8.61 -13.23
CA LYS A 148 9.48 9.71 -14.12
C LYS A 148 9.17 9.26 -15.54
N ASP A 149 9.75 8.15 -15.98
CA ASP A 149 9.49 7.54 -17.29
C ASP A 149 8.28 6.61 -17.30
N GLY A 150 7.57 6.49 -16.17
CA GLY A 150 6.40 5.64 -15.99
C GLY A 150 6.72 4.19 -15.64
N THR A 151 8.00 3.82 -15.49
CA THR A 151 8.38 2.48 -15.01
C THR A 151 8.09 2.33 -13.52
N VAL A 152 7.78 1.11 -13.10
CA VAL A 152 7.50 0.80 -11.69
C VAL A 152 8.69 0.03 -11.12
N TRP A 153 9.20 0.51 -9.99
CA TRP A 153 10.12 -0.24 -9.14
C TRP A 153 9.35 -0.87 -7.98
N LEU A 154 9.54 -2.18 -7.81
CA LEU A 154 8.95 -2.96 -6.71
C LEU A 154 10.06 -3.54 -5.83
N PRO A 155 9.95 -3.44 -4.49
CA PRO A 155 10.91 -4.03 -3.57
C PRO A 155 10.82 -5.56 -3.52
N GLN A 156 9.64 -6.14 -3.81
CA GLN A 156 9.41 -7.59 -3.76
C GLN A 156 9.04 -8.11 -5.16
N GLU A 157 10.05 -8.48 -5.95
CA GLU A 157 9.83 -9.10 -7.26
C GLU A 157 9.10 -10.43 -7.12
N LYS A 158 8.12 -10.67 -8.00
CA LYS A 158 7.37 -11.92 -8.04
C LYS A 158 8.26 -13.06 -8.53
N PRO A 159 8.43 -14.15 -7.76
CA PRO A 159 9.17 -15.32 -8.24
C PRO A 159 8.53 -15.92 -9.47
N ALA A 160 9.34 -16.32 -10.46
CA ALA A 160 8.84 -16.94 -11.70
C ALA A 160 8.06 -18.24 -11.47
N ASN A 161 8.29 -18.90 -10.33
CA ASN A 161 7.64 -20.13 -9.90
C ASN A 161 6.56 -19.91 -8.82
N TRP A 162 6.08 -18.68 -8.64
CA TRP A 162 4.96 -18.41 -7.74
C TRP A 162 3.66 -18.95 -8.35
N GLU A 163 3.01 -19.86 -7.64
CA GLU A 163 1.70 -20.40 -8.02
C GLU A 163 0.62 -19.67 -7.19
N SER A 164 -0.34 -19.08 -7.89
CA SER A 164 -1.48 -18.33 -7.34
C SER A 164 -2.57 -19.22 -6.77
#